data_AF-A0A925Q5J0-F1
#
_entry.id   AF-A0A925Q5J0-F1
#
_cell.length_a   1.000
_cell.length_b   1.000
_cell.length_c   1.000
_cell.angle_alpha   90.00
_cell.angle_beta   90.00
_cell.angle_gamma   90.00
#
_symmetry.space_group_name_H-M   'P 1'
#
loop_
_entity.id
_entity.type
_entity.pdbx_description
1 polymer ?
#
loop_
_entity_poly.entity_id
_entity_poly.type
_entity_poly.pdbx_seq_one_letter_code
_entity_poly.pdbx_strand_id
1 'polypeptide(L)'
;RFRAYEDAQASVSDYVSLLRDNPRYAAALNTGDDVRAFATALQRGGYATDPDYANKLVDVAKQVAEQLDRRQETAASLKAGHAGPINPLES
;
A
#
# COMPACT_ATOMS: atom_id res chain seq x y z
N ARG A 1 -13.86 -4.19 -21.43
CA ARG A 1 -13.56 -5.54 -20.86
C ARG A 1 -12.33 -5.42 -19.98
N PHE A 2 -12.28 -6.13 -18.84
CA PHE A 2 -11.15 -6.11 -17.91
C PHE A 2 -10.26 -7.34 -18.08
N ARG A 3 -8.98 -7.21 -17.69
CA ARG A 3 -8.03 -8.34 -17.61
C ARG A 3 -8.42 -9.21 -16.41
N ALA A 4 -8.25 -10.52 -16.55
CA ALA A 4 -8.49 -11.50 -15.50
C ALA A 4 -7.20 -12.29 -15.26
N TYR A 5 -6.94 -12.63 -14.01
CA TYR A 5 -5.71 -13.29 -13.56
C TYR A 5 -6.05 -14.45 -12.63
N GLU A 6 -5.14 -15.42 -12.56
CA GLU A 6 -5.28 -16.60 -11.70
C GLU A 6 -5.11 -16.27 -10.22
N ASP A 7 -4.26 -15.29 -9.91
CA ASP A 7 -3.97 -14.86 -8.55
C ASP A 7 -3.61 -13.36 -8.47
N ALA A 8 -3.40 -12.89 -7.24
CA ALA A 8 -2.98 -11.52 -6.99
C ALA A 8 -1.58 -11.22 -7.53
N GLN A 9 -0.65 -12.17 -7.48
CA GLN A 9 0.74 -11.98 -7.91
C GLN A 9 0.81 -11.68 -9.41
N ALA A 10 0.06 -12.43 -10.23
CA ALA A 10 -0.04 -12.23 -11.66
C ALA A 10 -0.59 -10.83 -11.99
N SER A 11 -1.61 -10.36 -11.25
CA SER A 11 -2.15 -9.01 -11.45
C SER A 11 -1.16 -7.90 -11.12
N VAL A 12 -0.38 -8.06 -10.03
CA VAL A 12 0.65 -7.11 -9.62
C VAL A 12 1.81 -7.10 -10.63
N SER A 13 2.25 -8.26 -11.10
CA SER A 13 3.31 -8.35 -12.10
C SER A 13 2.93 -7.65 -13.39
N ASP A 14 1.71 -7.87 -13.88
CA ASP A 14 1.21 -7.22 -15.09
C ASP A 14 1.05 -5.70 -14.91
N TYR A 15 0.65 -5.24 -13.72
CA TYR A 15 0.65 -3.81 -13.37
C TYR A 15 2.07 -3.21 -13.43
N VAL A 16 3.07 -3.90 -12.90
CA VAL A 16 4.47 -3.43 -12.96
C VAL A 16 4.98 -3.39 -14.41
N SER A 17 4.66 -4.40 -15.22
CA SER A 17 4.98 -4.41 -16.66
C SER A 17 4.32 -3.23 -17.39
N LEU A 18 3.03 -2.95 -17.12
CA LEU A 18 2.33 -1.80 -17.70
C LEU A 18 3.06 -0.47 -17.42
N LEU A 19 3.56 -0.27 -16.20
CA LEU A 19 4.29 0.96 -15.84
C LEU A 19 5.67 1.02 -16.49
N ARG A 20 6.37 -0.11 -16.61
CA ARG A 20 7.72 -0.19 -17.22
C ARG A 20 7.70 -0.06 -18.73
N ASP A 21 6.77 -0.72 -19.39
CA ASP A 21 6.76 -0.86 -20.84
C ASP A 21 6.10 0.33 -21.54
N ASN A 22 5.45 1.22 -20.79
CA ASN A 22 4.75 2.38 -21.34
C ASN A 22 5.47 3.70 -20.97
N PRO A 23 6.08 4.40 -21.96
CA PRO A 23 6.82 5.64 -21.73
C PRO A 23 6.04 6.73 -20.98
N ARG A 24 4.70 6.73 -21.09
CA ARG A 24 3.85 7.71 -20.38
C ARG A 24 3.95 7.61 -18.85
N TYR A 25 4.44 6.50 -18.31
CA TYR A 25 4.62 6.27 -16.88
C TYR A 25 6.08 6.31 -16.41
N ALA A 26 7.03 6.64 -17.29
CA ALA A 26 8.45 6.68 -16.93
C ALA A 26 8.74 7.63 -15.74
N ALA A 27 8.02 8.75 -15.65
CA ALA A 27 8.13 9.68 -14.53
C ALA A 27 7.68 9.09 -13.19
N ALA A 28 6.76 8.11 -13.19
CA ALA A 28 6.28 7.46 -11.97
C ALA A 28 7.30 6.46 -11.43
N LEU A 29 8.11 5.83 -12.29
CA LEU A 29 9.12 4.86 -11.85
C LEU A 29 10.34 5.50 -11.15
N ASN A 30 10.54 6.81 -11.34
CA ASN A 30 11.70 7.55 -10.84
C ASN A 30 11.41 8.36 -9.56
N THR A 31 10.32 8.04 -8.84
CA THR A 31 9.90 8.81 -7.67
C THR A 31 10.37 8.23 -6.33
N GLY A 32 10.95 7.02 -6.33
CA GLY A 32 11.35 6.33 -5.11
C GLY A 32 10.17 6.16 -4.15
N ASP A 33 10.38 6.49 -2.88
CA ASP A 33 9.38 6.36 -1.81
C ASP A 33 8.40 7.55 -1.71
N ASP A 34 8.49 8.54 -2.61
CA ASP A 34 7.55 9.67 -2.63
C ASP A 34 6.23 9.28 -3.30
N VAL A 35 5.26 8.91 -2.47
CA VAL A 35 3.90 8.54 -2.89
C VAL A 35 3.19 9.67 -3.65
N ARG A 36 3.39 10.93 -3.26
CA ARG A 36 2.71 12.07 -3.92
C ARG A 36 3.31 12.33 -5.30
N ALA A 37 4.62 12.23 -5.44
CA ALA A 37 5.28 12.30 -6.75
C ALA A 37 4.81 11.14 -7.65
N PHE A 38 4.76 9.92 -7.13
CA PHE A 38 4.28 8.73 -7.85
C PHE A 38 2.85 8.92 -8.37
N ALA A 39 1.94 9.30 -7.47
CA ALA A 39 0.52 9.49 -7.78
C ALA A 39 0.29 10.61 -8.82
N THR A 40 1.04 11.70 -8.70
CA THR A 40 0.98 12.82 -9.66
C THR A 40 1.47 12.38 -11.04
N ALA A 41 2.55 11.60 -11.11
CA ALA A 41 3.07 11.09 -12.37
C ALA A 41 2.10 10.11 -13.05
N LEU A 42 1.44 9.23 -12.28
CA LEU A 42 0.39 8.35 -12.82
C LEU A 42 -0.79 9.13 -13.41
N GLN A 43 -1.25 10.16 -12.70
CA GLN A 43 -2.35 11.02 -13.18
C GLN A 43 -1.95 11.73 -14.47
N ARG A 44 -0.75 12.32 -14.54
CA ARG A 44 -0.22 12.95 -15.76
C ARG A 44 -0.06 11.95 -16.91
N GLY A 45 0.28 10.70 -16.62
CA GLY A 45 0.34 9.60 -17.59
C GLY A 45 -1.03 9.08 -18.04
N GLY A 46 -2.13 9.64 -17.53
CA GLY A 46 -3.49 9.24 -17.90
C GLY A 46 -3.86 7.85 -17.41
N TYR A 47 -3.36 7.44 -16.24
CA TYR A 47 -3.76 6.16 -15.62
C TYR A 47 -5.25 6.17 -15.22
N ALA A 48 -5.74 7.31 -14.76
CA ALA A 48 -7.16 7.55 -14.47
C ALA A 48 -7.60 8.87 -15.11
N THR A 49 -8.89 8.98 -15.41
CA THR A 49 -9.51 10.20 -15.95
C THR A 49 -10.00 11.16 -14.87
N ASP A 50 -9.97 10.73 -13.61
CA ASP A 50 -10.39 11.50 -12.46
C ASP A 50 -9.38 12.64 -12.17
N PRO A 51 -9.82 13.92 -12.13
CA PRO A 51 -8.93 15.04 -11.89
C PRO A 51 -8.31 15.05 -10.48
N ASP A 52 -8.90 14.34 -9.52
CA ASP A 52 -8.41 14.25 -8.13
C ASP A 52 -7.70 12.93 -7.82
N TYR A 53 -7.35 12.14 -8.85
CA TYR A 53 -6.78 10.81 -8.69
C TYR A 53 -5.54 10.79 -7.78
N ALA A 54 -4.61 11.73 -7.97
CA ALA A 54 -3.38 11.76 -7.19
C ALA A 54 -3.65 12.00 -5.69
N ASN A 55 -4.60 12.89 -5.36
CA ASN A 55 -4.97 13.17 -3.98
C ASN A 55 -5.61 11.94 -3.32
N LYS A 56 -6.55 11.29 -4.02
CA LYS A 56 -7.21 10.07 -3.53
C LYS A 56 -6.21 8.95 -3.27
N LEU A 57 -5.23 8.76 -4.16
CA LEU A 57 -4.21 7.73 -4.00
C LEU A 57 -3.31 8.00 -2.78
N VAL A 58 -2.92 9.26 -2.56
CA VAL A 58 -2.14 9.67 -1.38
C VAL A 58 -2.94 9.45 -0.10
N ASP A 59 -4.22 9.79 -0.08
CA ASP A 59 -5.08 9.61 1.10
C ASP A 59 -5.23 8.13 1.46
N VAL A 60 -5.44 7.26 0.47
CA VAL A 60 -5.51 5.81 0.68
C VAL A 60 -4.17 5.27 1.18
N ALA A 61 -3.05 5.69 0.59
CA ALA A 61 -1.73 5.24 1.02
C ALA A 61 -1.46 5.61 2.49
N LYS A 62 -1.84 6.83 2.91
CA LYS A 62 -1.76 7.27 4.31
C LYS A 62 -2.62 6.41 5.23
N GLN A 63 -3.88 6.16 4.86
CA GLN A 63 -4.78 5.32 5.66
C GLN A 63 -4.27 3.90 5.84
N VAL A 64 -3.69 3.32 4.78
CA VAL A 64 -3.10 1.97 4.84
C VAL A 64 -1.87 1.96 5.74
N ALA A 65 -0.98 2.94 5.62
CA ALA A 65 0.19 3.05 6.50
C ALA A 65 -0.22 3.09 7.98
N GLU A 66 -1.15 3.96 8.34
CA GLU A 66 -1.67 4.07 9.71
C GLU A 66 -2.34 2.77 10.20
N GLN A 67 -3.03 2.04 9.31
CA GLN A 67 -3.62 0.74 9.66
C GLN A 67 -2.56 -0.33 9.93
N LEU A 68 -1.48 -0.33 9.15
CA LEU A 68 -0.37 -1.27 9.33
C LEU A 68 0.36 -1.01 10.65
N ASP A 69 0.60 0.26 10.98
CA ASP A 69 1.22 0.65 12.26
C ASP A 69 0.38 0.17 13.46
N ARG A 70 -0.94 0.43 13.44
CA ARG A 70 -1.86 -0.07 14.49
C ARG A 70 -1.87 -1.60 14.61
N ARG A 71 -1.81 -2.31 13.48
CA ARG A 71 -1.75 -3.78 13.48
C ARG A 71 -0.44 -4.30 14.09
N GLN A 72 0.66 -3.58 13.90
CA GLN A 72 1.93 -3.92 14.53
C GLN A 72 1.91 -3.67 16.04
N GLU A 73 1.37 -2.54 16.48
CA GLU A 73 1.21 -2.20 17.90
C GLU A 73 0.34 -3.22 18.65
N THR A 74 -0.80 -3.59 18.06
CA THR A 74 -1.69 -4.61 18.64
C THR A 74 -1.01 -5.98 18.70
N ALA A 75 -0.30 -6.38 17.65
CA ALA A 75 0.47 -7.64 17.64
C ALA A 75 1.62 -7.63 18.67
N ALA A 76 2.31 -6.49 18.85
CA ALA A 76 3.36 -6.34 19.86
C ALA A 76 2.80 -6.43 21.28
N SER A 77 1.65 -5.79 21.53
CA SER A 77 0.97 -5.83 22.82
C SER A 77 0.50 -7.25 23.19
N LEU A 78 -0.02 -8.01 22.23
CA LEU A 78 -0.42 -9.42 22.43
C LEU A 78 0.78 -10.31 22.77
N LYS A 79 1.93 -10.10 22.11
CA LYS A 79 3.18 -10.82 22.39
C LYS A 79 3.74 -10.48 23.78
N ALA A 80 3.63 -9.22 24.22
CA ALA A 80 4.12 -8.77 25.53
C ALA A 80 3.23 -9.22 26.70
N GLY A 81 1.91 -9.30 26.51
CA GLY A 81 0.94 -9.67 27.55
C GLY A 81 0.90 -11.15 27.94
N HIS A 82 1.50 -12.05 27.14
CA HIS A 82 1.58 -13.50 27.46
C HIS A 82 2.71 -13.87 28.44
N ALA A 83 3.42 -12.89 29.00
CA ALA A 83 4.53 -13.10 29.95
C ALA A 83 4.36 -12.33 31.28
N GLY A 84 3.12 -12.21 31.79
CA GLY A 84 2.85 -11.72 33.15
C GLY A 84 2.74 -12.85 34.18
N PRO A 85 3.19 -12.67 35.44
CA PRO A 85 3.34 -13.75 36.41
C PRO A 85 1.99 -14.38 36.77
N ILE A 86 1.97 -15.71 36.81
CA ILE A 86 0.89 -16.50 37.43
C ILE A 86 0.90 -16.12 38.91
N ASN A 87 0.00 -15.25 39.34
CA ASN A 87 -0.13 -14.92 40.75
C ASN A 87 -0.69 -16.17 41.45
N PRO A 88 0.02 -16.78 42.43
CA PRO A 88 -0.53 -17.90 43.17
C PRO A 88 -1.71 -17.39 43.99
N LEU A 89 -2.83 -18.10 43.93
CA LEU A 89 -3.99 -17.85 44.78
C LEU A 89 -3.58 -18.12 46.22
N GLU A 90 -3.38 -17.07 47.02
CA GLU A 90 -3.30 -17.20 48.47
C GLU A 90 -4.67 -17.58 49.04
N SER A 91 -4.63 -18.45 50.06
CA SER A 91 -5.73 -19.26 50.62
C SER A 91 -6.69 -18.51 51.53
#